data_AF-A0A0Q7T8T3-F1
#
_entry.id   AF-A0A0Q7T8T3-F1
#
_cell.length_a   1.000
_cell.length_b   1.000
_cell.length_c   1.000
_cell.angle_alpha   90.00
_cell.angle_beta   90.00
_cell.angle_gamma   90.00
#
_symmetry.space_group_name_H-M   'P 1'
#
loop_
_entity.id
_entity.type
_entity.pdbx_description
1 polymer ?
#
loop_
_entity_poly.entity_id
_entity_poly.type
_entity_poly.pdbx_seq_one_letter_code
_entity_poly.pdbx_strand_id
1 'polypeptide(L)'
;MHDPVTSFVVAVFSMPGAALLMAGALLVFAVGLIFQSGHFEYAPLMDDLRRRADLLDDLRGDRQKAFAEAFEAVDKRLSGVAHPVLELGWAHYRSQLTPTEDGRLAASIHASDAFDLADTPARTLEWWANIMVAIGLVITFMGIVAALTEATSAMSGGAAAMQGALINLLTIAATKFWTSIAGVLASIILRLAARRRRQAIEMQEAHFFALLDACVRFAPPEKVMLEQLAVLGRIEAALAGRTARVGVA
;
A
#
# COMPACT_ATOMS: atom_id res chain seq x y z
N MET A 1 36.04 -14.34 -34.01
CA MET A 1 35.79 -12.94 -33.60
C MET A 1 35.18 -12.98 -32.21
N HIS A 2 35.91 -12.58 -31.17
CA HIS A 2 35.34 -12.49 -29.82
C HIS A 2 34.46 -11.25 -29.77
N ASP A 3 33.16 -11.44 -29.51
CA ASP A 3 32.21 -10.35 -29.33
C ASP A 3 32.59 -9.57 -28.04
N PRO A 4 32.75 -8.24 -28.09
CA PRO A 4 33.07 -7.42 -26.91
C PRO A 4 32.11 -7.64 -25.75
N VAL A 5 30.84 -7.97 -26.01
CA VAL A 5 29.84 -8.27 -24.97
C VAL A 5 30.19 -9.56 -24.23
N THR A 6 30.56 -10.62 -24.96
CA THR A 6 30.96 -11.90 -24.35
C THR A 6 32.23 -11.78 -23.52
N SER A 7 33.20 -10.98 -23.96
CA SER A 7 34.44 -10.74 -23.22
C SER A 7 34.20 -9.99 -21.91
N PHE A 8 33.34 -8.97 -21.93
CA PHE A 8 32.94 -8.24 -20.74
C PHE A 8 32.19 -9.12 -19.73
N VAL A 9 31.23 -9.92 -20.22
CA VAL A 9 30.48 -10.86 -19.37
C VAL A 9 31.43 -11.86 -18.73
N VAL A 10 32.34 -12.47 -19.48
CA VAL A 10 33.32 -13.41 -18.93
C VAL A 10 34.21 -12.71 -17.90
N ALA A 11 34.75 -11.52 -18.19
CA ALA A 11 35.60 -10.78 -17.25
C ALA A 11 34.91 -10.45 -15.92
N VAL A 12 33.65 -10.01 -15.95
CA VAL A 12 32.87 -9.69 -14.75
C VAL A 12 32.49 -10.96 -13.98
N PHE A 13 32.17 -12.05 -14.69
CA PHE A 13 31.68 -13.27 -14.07
C PHE A 13 32.78 -14.24 -13.62
N SER A 14 34.00 -14.13 -14.16
CA SER A 14 35.17 -14.95 -13.77
C SER A 14 35.92 -14.40 -12.55
N MET A 15 35.55 -13.23 -12.02
CA MET A 15 36.12 -12.70 -10.78
C MET A 15 35.77 -13.59 -9.56
N PRO A 16 36.76 -14.03 -8.75
CA PRO A 16 36.50 -14.80 -7.55
C PRO A 16 35.69 -13.97 -6.55
N GLY A 17 34.57 -14.52 -6.07
CA GLY A 17 33.67 -13.84 -5.13
C GLY A 17 32.69 -12.84 -5.76
N ALA A 18 32.71 -12.61 -7.08
CA ALA A 18 31.78 -11.70 -7.74
C ALA A 18 30.30 -12.05 -7.49
N ALA A 19 29.97 -13.34 -7.42
CA ALA A 19 28.60 -13.77 -7.13
C ALA A 19 28.16 -13.38 -5.70
N LEU A 20 29.04 -13.52 -4.72
CA LEU A 20 28.75 -13.14 -3.33
C LEU A 20 28.63 -11.62 -3.18
N LEU A 21 29.48 -10.86 -3.88
CA LEU A 21 29.37 -9.40 -3.92
C LEU A 21 28.05 -8.94 -4.55
N MET A 22 27.63 -9.55 -5.66
CA MET A 22 26.35 -9.24 -6.31
C MET A 22 25.15 -9.63 -5.43
N ALA A 23 25.22 -10.80 -4.77
CA ALA A 23 24.23 -11.23 -3.80
C ALA A 23 24.12 -10.24 -2.63
N GLY A 24 25.24 -9.80 -2.07
CA GLY A 24 25.29 -8.78 -1.02
C GLY A 24 24.73 -7.44 -1.50
N ALA A 25 25.11 -6.99 -2.70
CA ALA A 25 24.61 -5.76 -3.29
C ALA A 25 23.08 -5.78 -3.48
N LEU A 26 22.50 -6.90 -3.93
CA LEU A 26 21.05 -7.07 -4.05
C LEU A 26 20.35 -6.96 -2.70
N LEU A 27 20.90 -7.58 -1.65
CA LEU A 27 20.33 -7.49 -0.31
C LEU A 27 20.44 -6.08 0.27
N VAL A 28 21.59 -5.43 0.13
CA VAL A 28 21.78 -4.03 0.57
C VAL A 28 20.84 -3.10 -0.18
N PHE A 29 20.68 -3.29 -1.49
CA PHE A 29 19.75 -2.51 -2.30
C PHE A 29 18.30 -2.71 -1.85
N ALA A 30 17.87 -3.95 -1.60
CA ALA A 30 16.55 -4.25 -1.08
C ALA A 30 16.30 -3.61 0.30
N VAL A 31 17.28 -3.68 1.20
CA VAL A 31 17.22 -2.99 2.51
C VAL A 31 17.15 -1.48 2.33
N GLY A 32 17.97 -0.92 1.43
CA GLY A 32 17.95 0.50 1.08
C GLY A 32 16.59 0.97 0.57
N LEU A 33 15.96 0.21 -0.33
CA LEU A 33 14.60 0.49 -0.80
C LEU A 33 13.57 0.46 0.34
N ILE A 34 13.70 -0.48 1.27
CA ILE A 34 12.83 -0.53 2.46
C ILE A 34 13.00 0.73 3.29
N PHE A 35 14.24 1.15 3.60
CA PHE A 35 14.48 2.37 4.36
C PHE A 35 13.99 3.62 3.63
N GLN A 36 14.29 3.74 2.33
CA GLN A 36 13.88 4.88 1.52
C GLN A 36 12.35 5.00 1.44
N SER A 37 11.65 3.93 1.07
CA SER A 37 10.17 3.93 1.07
C SER A 37 9.60 4.18 2.47
N GLY A 38 10.29 3.68 3.50
CA GLY A 38 9.87 3.86 4.89
C GLY A 38 9.91 5.32 5.32
N HIS A 39 10.97 6.01 4.94
CA HIS A 39 11.21 7.39 5.34
C HIS A 39 10.43 8.39 4.48
N PHE A 40 10.36 8.17 3.16
CA PHE A 40 9.77 9.13 2.23
C PHE A 40 8.25 9.02 2.09
N GLU A 41 7.67 7.82 2.19
CA GLU A 41 6.24 7.62 1.92
C GLU A 41 5.47 7.19 3.17
N TYR A 42 6.01 6.21 3.91
CA TYR A 42 5.30 5.60 5.03
C TYR A 42 5.26 6.47 6.30
N ALA A 43 6.41 7.00 6.73
CA ALA A 43 6.52 7.84 7.93
C ALA A 43 5.63 9.10 7.86
N PRO A 44 5.68 9.93 6.79
CA PRO A 44 4.87 11.15 6.74
C PRO A 44 3.37 10.85 6.72
N LEU A 45 2.94 9.78 6.02
CA LEU A 45 1.53 9.36 5.99
C LEU A 45 1.04 8.96 7.38
N MET A 46 1.83 8.15 8.08
CA MET A 46 1.49 7.68 9.43
C MET A 46 1.44 8.83 10.43
N ASP A 47 2.39 9.76 10.36
CA ASP A 47 2.43 10.93 11.22
C ASP A 47 1.27 11.90 10.94
N ASP A 48 0.86 12.04 9.68
CA ASP A 48 -0.31 12.85 9.32
C ASP A 48 -1.61 12.21 9.81
N LEU A 49 -1.79 10.90 9.60
CA LEU A 49 -2.97 10.19 10.05
C LEU A 49 -3.11 10.21 11.58
N ARG A 50 -2.00 9.99 12.31
CA ARG A 50 -1.98 10.12 13.78
C ARG A 50 -2.33 11.52 14.23
N ARG A 51 -1.71 12.55 13.64
CA ARG A 51 -2.02 13.94 13.99
C ARG A 51 -3.49 14.30 13.74
N ARG A 52 -4.12 13.74 12.70
CA ARG A 52 -5.56 13.91 12.45
C ARG A 52 -6.41 13.14 13.46
N ALA A 53 -6.02 11.93 13.84
CA ALA A 53 -6.71 11.14 14.86
C ALA A 53 -6.63 11.78 16.25
N ASP A 54 -5.46 12.29 16.66
CA ASP A 54 -5.25 12.97 17.94
C ASP A 54 -6.18 14.18 18.10
N LEU A 55 -6.42 14.94 17.01
CA LEU A 55 -7.35 16.06 17.01
C LEU A 55 -8.81 15.64 17.27
N LEU A 56 -9.20 14.45 16.79
CA LEU A 56 -10.54 13.92 17.04
C LEU A 56 -10.65 13.31 18.44
N ASP A 57 -9.56 12.74 18.96
CA ASP A 57 -9.53 12.15 20.30
C ASP A 57 -9.49 13.21 21.41
N ASP A 58 -8.88 14.38 21.15
CA ASP A 58 -8.87 15.54 22.04
C ASP A 58 -10.26 16.18 22.26
N LEU A 59 -11.28 15.79 21.46
CA LEU A 59 -12.65 16.24 21.64
C LEU A 59 -13.26 15.62 22.91
N ARG A 60 -13.29 16.40 24.00
CA ARG A 60 -13.83 16.00 25.30
C ARG A 60 -15.35 16.18 25.39
N GLY A 61 -16.01 15.30 26.15
CA GLY A 61 -17.44 15.40 26.47
C GLY A 61 -18.34 14.80 25.38
N ASP A 62 -19.38 15.53 24.98
CA ASP A 62 -20.28 15.11 23.89
C ASP A 62 -19.58 15.32 22.54
N ARG A 63 -18.90 14.26 22.09
CA ARG A 63 -18.04 14.26 20.90
C ARG A 63 -18.74 14.79 19.64
N GLN A 64 -20.04 14.51 19.48
CA GLN A 64 -20.81 14.99 18.32
C GLN A 64 -21.03 16.51 18.34
N LYS A 65 -21.27 17.09 19.52
CA LYS A 65 -21.41 18.54 19.65
C LYS A 65 -20.06 19.24 19.54
N ALA A 66 -19.05 18.71 20.24
CA ALA A 66 -17.69 19.25 20.20
C ALA A 66 -17.12 19.23 18.77
N PHE A 67 -17.40 18.18 18.00
CA PHE A 67 -17.02 18.09 16.60
C PHE A 67 -17.73 19.14 15.73
N ALA A 68 -19.04 19.33 15.92
CA ALA A 68 -19.79 20.34 15.18
C ALA A 68 -19.31 21.77 15.47
N GLU A 69 -18.96 22.09 16.73
CA GLU A 69 -18.40 23.38 17.12
C GLU A 69 -16.98 23.60 16.58
N ALA A 70 -16.16 22.55 16.56
CA ALA A 70 -14.79 22.59 16.07
C ALA A 70 -14.67 22.32 14.56
N PHE A 71 -15.79 22.17 13.84
CA PHE A 71 -15.81 21.66 12.46
C PHE A 71 -14.93 22.47 11.50
N GLU A 72 -14.96 23.80 11.57
CA GLU A 72 -14.11 24.67 10.73
C GLU A 72 -12.61 24.45 10.97
N ALA A 73 -12.20 24.24 12.22
CA ALA A 73 -10.80 23.97 12.56
C ALA A 73 -10.36 22.58 12.08
N VAL A 74 -11.25 21.59 12.23
CA VAL A 74 -11.08 20.21 11.76
C VAL A 74 -10.99 20.20 10.23
N ASP A 75 -11.93 20.84 9.53
CA ASP A 75 -11.99 20.90 8.07
C ASP A 75 -10.74 21.54 7.47
N LYS A 76 -10.29 22.66 8.04
CA LYS A 76 -9.04 23.33 7.61
C LYS A 76 -7.82 22.42 7.73
N ARG A 77 -7.78 21.55 8.73
CA ARG A 77 -6.65 20.65 8.97
C ARG A 77 -6.71 19.41 8.07
N LEU A 78 -7.89 18.84 7.88
CA LEU A 78 -8.11 17.66 7.05
C LEU A 78 -8.03 17.97 5.55
N SER A 79 -8.39 19.18 5.15
CA SER A 79 -8.22 19.72 3.79
C SER A 79 -6.78 20.19 3.49
N GLY A 80 -5.83 19.94 4.39
CA GLY A 80 -4.42 20.29 4.17
C GLY A 80 -3.75 19.40 3.13
N VAL A 81 -2.88 20.00 2.30
CA VAL A 81 -2.17 19.39 1.15
C VAL A 81 -1.07 18.37 1.56
N ALA A 82 -1.13 17.82 2.77
CA ALA A 82 -0.10 16.89 3.24
C ALA A 82 -0.09 15.59 2.41
N HIS A 83 -1.27 15.07 2.06
CA HIS A 83 -1.44 13.87 1.24
C HIS A 83 -2.68 14.00 0.33
N PRO A 84 -2.54 14.03 -1.01
CA PRO A 84 -3.65 14.22 -1.95
C PRO A 84 -4.78 13.21 -1.79
N VAL A 85 -4.41 11.99 -1.39
CA VAL A 85 -5.32 10.87 -1.19
C VAL A 85 -6.25 11.10 0.01
N LEU A 86 -5.70 11.53 1.14
CA LEU A 86 -6.50 11.83 2.34
C LEU A 86 -7.34 13.10 2.15
N GLU A 87 -6.82 14.07 1.39
CA GLU A 87 -7.56 15.27 1.02
C GLU A 87 -8.77 14.94 0.14
N LEU A 88 -8.61 14.08 -0.87
CA LEU A 88 -9.70 13.64 -1.74
C LEU A 88 -10.76 12.85 -0.96
N GLY A 89 -10.34 11.91 -0.11
CA GLY A 89 -11.23 11.14 0.76
C GLY A 89 -12.00 12.05 1.73
N TRP A 90 -11.33 13.06 2.30
CA TRP A 90 -11.97 14.05 3.15
C TRP A 90 -12.96 14.93 2.39
N ALA A 91 -12.59 15.44 1.22
CA ALA A 91 -13.48 16.25 0.39
C ALA A 91 -14.76 15.48 0.01
N HIS A 92 -14.62 14.20 -0.31
CA HIS A 92 -15.75 13.31 -0.57
C HIS A 92 -16.61 13.12 0.69
N TYR A 93 -16.02 12.77 1.83
CA TYR A 93 -16.75 12.61 3.09
C TYR A 93 -17.48 13.90 3.50
N ARG A 94 -16.80 15.05 3.42
CA ARG A 94 -17.34 16.37 3.72
C ARG A 94 -18.57 16.70 2.89
N SER A 95 -18.59 16.32 1.61
CA SER A 95 -19.74 16.58 0.74
C SER A 95 -21.03 15.84 1.17
N GLN A 96 -20.89 14.81 2.00
CA GLN A 96 -21.98 13.98 2.52
C GLN A 96 -22.43 14.39 3.93
N LEU A 97 -21.73 15.36 4.56
CA LEU A 97 -22.08 15.85 5.89
C LEU A 97 -23.23 16.86 5.79
N THR A 98 -24.31 16.59 6.52
CA THR A 98 -25.49 17.46 6.58
C THR A 98 -25.75 17.90 8.01
N PRO A 99 -26.03 19.20 8.27
CA PRO A 99 -26.42 19.65 9.60
C PRO A 99 -27.81 19.11 9.97
N THR A 100 -27.93 18.64 11.20
CA THR A 100 -29.18 18.18 11.82
C THR A 100 -29.83 19.34 12.59
N GLU A 101 -31.14 19.27 12.85
CA GLU A 101 -31.91 20.26 13.62
C GLU A 101 -31.29 20.59 15.00
N ASP A 102 -30.61 19.63 15.63
CA ASP A 102 -29.93 19.78 16.92
C ASP A 102 -28.56 20.51 16.84
N GLY A 103 -28.16 21.00 15.67
CA GLY A 103 -26.86 21.64 15.44
C GLY A 103 -25.69 20.65 15.32
N ARG A 104 -25.96 19.34 15.31
CA ARG A 104 -24.97 18.27 15.08
C ARG A 104 -24.82 17.94 13.59
N LEU A 105 -23.73 17.28 13.22
CA LEU A 105 -23.51 16.79 11.86
C LEU A 105 -23.93 15.33 11.70
N ALA A 106 -24.58 15.02 10.59
CA ALA A 106 -24.94 13.66 10.20
C ALA A 106 -24.26 13.28 8.88
N ALA A 107 -23.82 12.02 8.79
CA ALA A 107 -23.23 11.45 7.59
C ALA A 107 -24.15 10.37 7.01
N SER A 108 -24.28 10.35 5.68
CA SER A 108 -25.02 9.34 4.92
C SER A 108 -24.20 8.08 4.62
N ILE A 109 -22.87 8.18 4.71
CA ILE A 109 -21.91 7.11 4.44
C ILE A 109 -20.91 6.97 5.59
N HIS A 110 -20.30 5.79 5.72
CA HIS A 110 -19.20 5.58 6.65
C HIS A 110 -17.93 6.27 6.19
N ALA A 111 -17.10 6.66 7.15
CA ALA A 111 -15.77 7.19 6.87
C ALA A 111 -14.92 6.21 6.04
N SER A 112 -15.00 4.90 6.29
CA SER A 112 -14.28 3.90 5.49
C SER A 112 -14.61 3.98 3.99
N ASP A 113 -15.90 4.18 3.66
CA ASP A 113 -16.39 4.13 2.29
C ASP A 113 -16.00 5.39 1.50
N ALA A 114 -15.90 6.53 2.19
CA ALA A 114 -15.47 7.78 1.57
C ALA A 114 -13.97 7.77 1.21
N PHE A 115 -13.16 7.03 1.98
CA PHE A 115 -11.70 6.98 1.82
C PHE A 115 -11.22 5.77 1.01
N ASP A 116 -12.08 4.87 0.54
CA ASP A 116 -11.71 3.62 -0.15
C ASP A 116 -10.90 3.81 -1.45
N LEU A 117 -11.03 4.96 -2.14
CA LEU A 117 -10.21 5.28 -3.33
C LEU A 117 -8.73 5.57 -3.00
N ALA A 118 -8.33 5.49 -1.72
CA ALA A 118 -7.01 5.84 -1.23
C ALA A 118 -5.91 4.78 -1.35
N ASP A 119 -6.24 3.50 -1.59
CA ASP A 119 -5.33 2.35 -1.35
C ASP A 119 -4.20 2.16 -2.41
N THR A 120 -3.74 3.24 -3.05
CA THR A 120 -2.74 3.19 -4.13
C THR A 120 -1.26 3.00 -3.70
N PRO A 121 -0.77 3.34 -2.48
CA PRO A 121 0.67 3.34 -2.18
C PRO A 121 1.39 1.99 -2.12
N ALA A 122 0.71 0.84 -2.08
CA ALA A 122 1.35 -0.47 -1.84
C ALA A 122 2.06 -1.07 -3.08
N ARG A 123 1.86 -0.50 -4.27
CA ARG A 123 2.25 -1.15 -5.53
C ARG A 123 3.75 -1.11 -5.83
N THR A 124 4.48 -0.14 -5.27
CA THR A 124 5.89 0.09 -5.60
C THR A 124 6.81 -1.00 -5.03
N LEU A 125 6.63 -1.42 -3.77
CA LEU A 125 7.46 -2.47 -3.16
C LEU A 125 7.18 -3.84 -3.77
N GLU A 126 5.93 -4.14 -4.11
CA GLU A 126 5.55 -5.39 -4.78
C GLU A 126 6.14 -5.47 -6.18
N TRP A 127 6.16 -4.35 -6.90
CA TRP A 127 6.83 -4.24 -8.19
C TRP A 127 8.34 -4.50 -8.06
N TRP A 128 9.02 -3.84 -7.11
CA TRP A 128 10.44 -4.08 -6.85
C TRP A 128 10.75 -5.52 -6.45
N ALA A 129 9.88 -6.14 -5.65
CA ALA A 129 10.03 -7.54 -5.27
C ALA A 129 10.00 -8.48 -6.48
N ASN A 130 9.15 -8.21 -7.49
CA ASN A 130 9.15 -8.97 -8.74
C ASN A 130 10.44 -8.77 -9.54
N ILE A 131 10.91 -7.51 -9.63
CA ILE A 131 12.13 -7.17 -10.37
C ILE A 131 13.38 -7.81 -9.76
N MET A 132 13.47 -7.91 -8.43
CA MET A 132 14.61 -8.56 -7.75
C MET A 132 14.75 -10.05 -8.10
N VAL A 133 13.63 -10.78 -8.22
CA VAL A 133 13.65 -12.19 -8.65
C VAL A 133 14.14 -12.29 -10.09
N ALA A 134 13.62 -11.44 -10.98
CA ALA A 134 14.02 -11.43 -12.38
C ALA A 134 15.52 -11.13 -12.54
N ILE A 135 16.05 -10.16 -11.77
CA ILE A 135 17.47 -9.83 -11.78
C ILE A 135 18.33 -11.02 -11.31
N GLY A 136 17.97 -11.66 -10.19
CA GLY A 136 18.68 -12.85 -9.70
C GLY A 136 18.72 -14.00 -10.72
N LEU A 137 17.61 -14.19 -11.44
CA LEU A 137 17.50 -15.19 -12.50
C LEU A 137 18.40 -14.86 -13.70
N VAL A 138 18.36 -13.61 -14.17
CA VAL A 138 19.18 -13.13 -15.30
C VAL A 138 20.67 -13.27 -15.00
N ILE A 139 21.12 -12.89 -13.80
CA ILE A 139 22.51 -13.04 -13.37
C ILE A 139 22.94 -14.52 -13.41
N THR A 140 22.07 -15.42 -12.95
CA THR A 140 22.37 -16.85 -12.93
C THR A 140 22.48 -17.42 -14.34
N PHE A 141 21.56 -17.07 -15.23
CA PHE A 141 21.62 -17.46 -16.64
C PHE A 141 22.90 -16.95 -17.31
N MET A 142 23.25 -15.68 -17.08
CA MET A 142 24.47 -15.10 -17.63
C MET A 142 25.72 -15.82 -17.13
N GLY A 143 25.75 -16.20 -15.84
CA GLY A 143 26.84 -16.97 -15.25
C GLY A 143 26.99 -18.36 -15.85
N ILE A 144 25.89 -19.05 -16.12
CA ILE A 144 25.90 -20.36 -16.80
C ILE A 144 26.42 -20.23 -18.23
N VAL A 145 25.96 -19.22 -18.99
CA VAL A 145 26.41 -18.97 -20.37
C VAL A 145 27.92 -18.70 -20.43
N ALA A 146 28.43 -17.88 -19.49
CA ALA A 146 29.87 -17.62 -19.37
C ALA A 146 30.66 -18.91 -19.09
N ALA A 147 30.21 -19.71 -18.11
CA ALA A 147 30.87 -20.95 -17.73
C ALA A 147 30.87 -22.00 -18.86
N LEU A 148 29.77 -22.11 -19.62
CA LEU A 148 29.70 -23.00 -20.79
C LEU A 148 30.66 -22.57 -21.90
N THR A 149 30.78 -21.27 -22.14
CA THR A 149 31.68 -20.72 -23.18
C THR A 149 33.14 -21.01 -22.84
N GLU A 150 33.51 -20.87 -21.57
CA GLU A 150 34.84 -21.20 -21.06
C GLU A 150 35.12 -22.71 -21.12
N ALA A 151 34.16 -23.53 -20.68
CA ALA A 151 34.30 -24.99 -20.72
C ALA A 151 34.45 -25.53 -22.16
N THR A 152 33.65 -25.01 -23.10
CA THR A 152 33.75 -25.38 -24.52
C THR A 152 35.14 -25.07 -25.09
N SER A 153 35.74 -23.95 -24.68
CA SER A 153 37.09 -23.55 -25.11
C SER A 153 38.16 -24.50 -24.53
N ALA A 154 38.02 -24.92 -23.28
CA ALA A 154 38.95 -25.81 -22.58
C ALA A 154 38.90 -27.27 -23.07
N MET A 155 37.76 -27.73 -23.60
CA MET A 155 37.58 -29.10 -24.12
C MET A 155 38.44 -29.43 -25.34
N SER A 156 39.03 -28.43 -26.00
CA SER A 156 39.99 -28.62 -27.09
C SER A 156 41.33 -29.27 -26.65
N GLY A 157 41.61 -29.36 -25.35
CA GLY A 157 42.87 -29.85 -24.78
C GLY A 157 42.94 -31.34 -24.41
N GLY A 158 41.94 -32.17 -24.74
CA GLY A 158 41.91 -33.61 -24.43
C GLY A 158 41.21 -33.99 -23.12
N ALA A 159 41.21 -35.29 -22.77
CA ALA A 159 40.33 -35.86 -21.72
C ALA A 159 40.57 -35.30 -20.30
N ALA A 160 41.82 -35.06 -19.91
CA ALA A 160 42.15 -34.47 -18.61
C ALA A 160 41.72 -32.99 -18.52
N ALA A 161 41.88 -32.23 -19.61
CA ALA A 161 41.41 -30.85 -19.70
C ALA A 161 39.88 -30.76 -19.66
N MET A 162 39.19 -31.72 -20.26
CA MET A 162 37.73 -31.85 -20.21
C MET A 162 37.22 -32.09 -18.78
N GLN A 163 37.86 -32.97 -18.00
CA GLN A 163 37.49 -33.20 -16.61
C GLN A 163 37.66 -31.93 -15.75
N GLY A 164 38.79 -31.23 -15.91
CA GLY A 164 39.04 -29.96 -15.22
C GLY A 164 38.01 -28.88 -15.58
N ALA A 165 37.66 -28.78 -16.87
CA ALA A 165 36.65 -27.84 -17.36
C ALA A 165 35.26 -28.13 -16.77
N LEU A 166 34.86 -29.40 -16.65
CA LEU A 166 33.58 -29.79 -16.05
C LEU A 166 33.52 -29.49 -14.55
N ILE A 167 34.59 -29.75 -13.80
CA ILE A 167 34.67 -29.43 -12.37
C ILE A 167 34.60 -27.91 -12.17
N ASN A 168 35.31 -27.15 -13.01
CA ASN A 168 35.27 -25.68 -12.96
C ASN A 168 33.87 -25.15 -13.28
N LEU A 169 33.22 -25.67 -14.33
CA LEU A 169 31.85 -25.30 -14.70
C LEU A 169 30.89 -25.54 -13.52
N LEU A 170 30.93 -26.72 -12.89
CA LEU A 170 30.07 -27.04 -11.77
C LEU A 170 30.32 -26.11 -10.56
N THR A 171 31.58 -25.77 -10.30
CA THR A 171 31.96 -24.86 -9.21
C THR A 171 31.47 -23.43 -9.46
N ILE A 172 31.65 -22.94 -10.69
CA ILE A 172 31.16 -21.61 -11.10
C ILE A 172 29.63 -21.59 -11.04
N ALA A 173 28.95 -22.58 -11.61
CA ALA A 173 27.50 -22.68 -11.58
C ALA A 173 26.95 -22.69 -10.15
N ALA A 174 27.50 -23.53 -9.25
CA ALA A 174 27.12 -23.59 -7.84
C ALA A 174 27.26 -22.22 -7.15
N THR A 175 28.34 -21.49 -7.43
CA THR A 175 28.59 -20.16 -6.86
C THR A 175 27.62 -19.12 -7.43
N LYS A 176 27.19 -19.24 -8.69
CA LYS A 176 26.22 -18.33 -9.31
C LYS A 176 24.77 -18.60 -8.87
N PHE A 177 24.43 -19.81 -8.43
CA PHE A 177 23.12 -20.06 -7.82
C PHE A 177 22.88 -19.23 -6.55
N TRP A 178 23.93 -18.88 -5.79
CA TRP A 178 23.82 -17.99 -4.64
C TRP A 178 23.25 -16.60 -4.97
N THR A 179 23.50 -16.07 -6.18
CA THR A 179 22.89 -14.79 -6.60
C THR A 179 21.38 -14.91 -6.81
N SER A 180 20.90 -16.05 -7.31
CA SER A 180 19.46 -16.31 -7.45
C SER A 180 18.79 -16.40 -6.07
N ILE A 181 19.40 -17.16 -5.16
CA ILE A 181 18.91 -17.31 -3.78
C ILE A 181 18.80 -15.94 -3.11
N ALA A 182 19.82 -15.08 -3.26
CA ALA A 182 19.79 -13.72 -2.73
C ALA A 182 18.67 -12.86 -3.35
N GLY A 183 18.43 -12.95 -4.66
CA GLY A 183 17.33 -12.24 -5.33
C GLY A 183 15.95 -12.68 -4.83
N VAL A 184 15.75 -13.98 -4.60
CA VAL A 184 14.51 -14.52 -4.02
C VAL A 184 14.36 -14.09 -2.56
N LEU A 185 15.42 -14.18 -1.75
CA LEU A 185 15.40 -13.73 -0.35
C LEU A 185 15.08 -12.23 -0.26
N ALA A 186 15.71 -11.40 -1.10
CA ALA A 186 15.41 -9.98 -1.21
C ALA A 186 13.93 -9.74 -1.56
N SER A 187 13.38 -10.49 -2.51
CA SER A 187 11.96 -10.40 -2.88
C SER A 187 11.03 -10.75 -1.71
N ILE A 188 11.33 -11.81 -0.96
CA ILE A 188 10.56 -12.23 0.21
C ILE A 188 10.59 -11.12 1.28
N ILE A 189 11.78 -10.58 1.56
CA ILE A 189 11.95 -9.51 2.54
C ILE A 189 11.15 -8.26 2.14
N LEU A 190 11.20 -7.85 0.87
CA LEU A 190 10.44 -6.72 0.34
C LEU A 190 8.92 -6.94 0.46
N ARG A 191 8.41 -8.12 0.10
CA ARG A 191 6.98 -8.44 0.24
C ARG A 191 6.54 -8.46 1.70
N LEU A 192 7.36 -9.00 2.60
CA LEU A 192 7.04 -9.02 4.02
C LEU A 192 7.00 -7.61 4.61
N ALA A 193 7.96 -6.76 4.22
CA ALA A 193 7.98 -5.36 4.62
C ALA A 193 6.75 -4.59 4.09
N ALA A 194 6.40 -4.78 2.82
CA ALA A 194 5.20 -4.19 2.22
C ALA A 194 3.93 -4.61 2.96
N ARG A 195 3.78 -5.92 3.21
CA ARG A 195 2.63 -6.47 3.93
C ARG A 195 2.50 -5.91 5.35
N ARG A 196 3.60 -5.86 6.09
CA ARG A 196 3.59 -5.29 7.46
C ARG A 196 3.22 -3.82 7.47
N ARG A 197 3.71 -3.04 6.51
CA ARG A 197 3.37 -1.62 6.37
C ARG A 197 1.90 -1.42 6.03
N ARG A 198 1.37 -2.20 5.09
CA ARG A 198 -0.05 -2.17 4.73
C ARG A 198 -0.93 -2.46 5.94
N GLN A 199 -0.64 -3.52 6.69
CA GLN A 199 -1.37 -3.85 7.92
C GLN A 199 -1.33 -2.73 8.97
N ALA A 200 -0.18 -2.06 9.10
CA ALA A 200 -0.04 -0.95 10.03
C ALA A 200 -0.84 0.29 9.61
N ILE A 201 -0.92 0.58 8.30
CA ILE A 201 -1.76 1.65 7.74
C ILE A 201 -3.23 1.31 7.95
N GLU A 202 -3.68 0.13 7.53
CA GLU A 202 -5.07 -0.34 7.67
C GLU A 202 -5.56 -0.23 9.11
N MET A 203 -4.74 -0.62 10.09
CA MET A 203 -5.10 -0.54 11.51
C MET A 203 -5.29 0.90 11.99
N GLN A 204 -4.49 1.84 11.49
CA GLN A 204 -4.56 3.24 11.90
C GLN A 204 -5.67 3.98 11.15
N GLU A 205 -5.91 3.63 9.88
CA GLU A 205 -7.07 4.09 9.11
C GLU A 205 -8.36 3.62 9.76
N ALA A 206 -8.47 2.35 10.12
CA ALA A 206 -9.64 1.82 10.82
C ALA A 206 -9.89 2.57 12.15
N HIS A 207 -8.82 2.90 12.88
CA HIS A 207 -8.94 3.69 14.10
C HIS A 207 -9.45 5.12 13.82
N PHE A 208 -8.85 5.80 12.84
CA PHE A 208 -9.27 7.14 12.42
C PHE A 208 -10.72 7.18 11.92
N PHE A 209 -11.14 6.21 11.09
CA PHE A 209 -12.50 6.10 10.59
C PHE A 209 -13.51 5.84 11.71
N ALA A 210 -13.18 4.97 12.68
CA ALA A 210 -14.02 4.73 13.84
C ALA A 210 -14.18 5.98 14.72
N LEU A 211 -13.12 6.78 14.88
CA LEU A 211 -13.20 8.06 15.58
C LEU A 211 -14.09 9.06 14.84
N LEU A 212 -13.94 9.15 13.51
CA LEU A 212 -14.71 10.07 12.68
C LEU A 212 -16.19 9.72 12.68
N ASP A 213 -16.53 8.43 12.52
CA ASP A 213 -17.92 7.95 12.60
C ASP A 213 -18.52 8.17 13.99
N ALA A 214 -17.72 8.11 15.06
CA ALA A 214 -18.18 8.45 16.41
C ALA A 214 -18.44 9.95 16.62
N CYS A 215 -17.85 10.82 15.78
CA CYS A 215 -18.04 12.27 15.83
C CYS A 215 -19.30 12.75 15.10
N VAL A 216 -19.93 11.91 14.27
CA VAL A 216 -21.11 12.27 13.49
C VAL A 216 -22.27 11.32 13.78
N ARG A 217 -23.48 11.75 13.46
CA ARG A 217 -24.64 10.85 13.50
C ARG A 217 -24.73 10.08 12.19
N PHE A 218 -24.61 8.76 12.26
CA PHE A 218 -24.85 7.92 11.08
C PHE A 218 -26.36 7.89 10.74
N ALA A 219 -26.71 8.40 9.58
CA ALA A 219 -28.07 8.48 9.06
C ALA A 219 -28.09 7.92 7.62
N PRO A 220 -28.11 6.59 7.46
CA PRO A 220 -28.07 5.98 6.14
C PRO A 220 -29.30 6.38 5.32
N PRO A 221 -29.15 6.54 4.00
CA PRO A 221 -30.21 7.06 3.13
C PRO A 221 -31.47 6.20 3.18
N GLU A 222 -31.35 4.88 3.38
CA GLU A 222 -32.48 3.97 3.52
C GLU A 222 -33.30 4.26 4.79
N LYS A 223 -32.61 4.58 5.89
CA LYS A 223 -33.27 4.93 7.15
C LYS A 223 -33.97 6.29 7.02
N VAL A 224 -33.32 7.26 6.39
CA VAL A 224 -33.93 8.57 6.10
C VAL A 224 -35.16 8.41 5.20
N MET A 225 -35.08 7.57 4.18
CA MET A 225 -36.21 7.27 3.28
C MET A 225 -37.37 6.59 4.03
N LEU A 226 -37.08 5.64 4.91
CA LEU A 226 -38.10 4.98 5.74
C LEU A 226 -38.74 5.97 6.73
N GLU A 227 -37.96 6.87 7.33
CA GLU A 227 -38.48 7.94 8.18
C GLU A 227 -39.37 8.90 7.40
N GLN A 228 -38.97 9.28 6.18
CA GLN A 228 -39.79 10.09 5.26
C GLN A 228 -41.11 9.39 4.91
N LEU A 229 -41.08 8.11 4.55
CA LEU A 229 -42.29 7.32 4.28
C LEU A 229 -43.22 7.26 5.51
N ALA A 230 -42.66 7.08 6.70
CA ALA A 230 -43.43 7.08 7.94
C ALA A 230 -44.06 8.47 8.22
N VAL A 231 -43.34 9.56 7.95
CA VAL A 231 -43.88 10.93 8.05
C VAL A 231 -45.01 11.13 7.04
N LEU A 232 -44.83 10.72 5.79
CA LEU A 232 -45.85 10.82 4.75
C LEU A 232 -47.12 10.04 5.12
N GLY A 233 -46.98 8.81 5.62
CA GLY A 233 -48.13 8.03 6.09
C GLY A 233 -48.86 8.68 7.27
N ARG A 234 -48.13 9.33 8.20
CA ARG A 234 -48.75 10.11 9.29
C ARG A 234 -49.52 11.33 8.76
N ILE A 235 -48.97 12.03 7.77
CA ILE A 235 -49.64 13.18 7.12
C ILE A 235 -50.90 12.71 6.41
N GLU A 236 -50.85 11.60 5.68
CA GLU A 236 -51.99 11.01 4.99
C GLU A 236 -53.11 10.62 5.98
N ALA A 237 -52.77 9.93 7.07
CA ALA A 237 -53.72 9.57 8.11
C ALA A 237 -54.37 10.80 8.77
N ALA A 238 -53.58 11.85 9.03
CA ALA A 238 -54.08 13.10 9.60
C ALA A 238 -55.03 13.85 8.63
N LEU A 239 -54.71 13.86 7.33
CA LEU A 239 -55.56 14.44 6.29
C LEU A 239 -56.87 13.67 6.13
N ALA A 240 -56.82 12.33 6.11
CA ALA A 240 -58.01 11.46 6.04
C ALA A 240 -58.93 11.62 7.25
N GLY A 241 -58.37 11.75 8.46
CA GLY A 241 -59.15 12.04 9.67
C GLY A 241 -59.81 13.42 9.64
N ARG A 242 -59.20 14.40 8.96
CA ARG A 242 -59.73 15.76 8.85
C ARG A 242 -60.86 15.86 7.82
N THR A 243 -60.78 15.14 6.70
CA THR A 243 -61.89 15.05 5.72
C THR A 243 -63.10 14.32 6.29
N ALA A 244 -62.90 13.26 7.08
CA ALA A 244 -63.98 12.56 7.76
C ALA A 244 -64.75 13.45 8.77
N ARG A 245 -64.08 14.41 9.43
CA ARG A 245 -64.73 15.37 10.34
C ARG A 245 -65.50 16.48 9.63
N VAL A 246 -65.08 16.87 8.42
CA VAL A 246 -65.75 17.93 7.64
C VAL A 246 -67.00 17.40 6.92
N GLY A 247 -67.09 16.11 6.62
CA GLY A 247 -68.27 15.50 6.01
C GLY A 247 -69.43 15.16 6.97
N VAL A 248 -69.28 15.44 8.27
CA VAL A 248 -70.27 15.12 9.32
C VAL A 248 -70.88 16.40 9.95
N ALA A 249 -70.43 17.58 9.52
CA ALA A 249 -71.03 18.88 9.84
C ALA A 249 -71.90 19.37 8.68
#